data_AF-A0A7H8PZD4-F1
#
_entry.id   AF-A0A7H8PZD4-F1
#
_cell.length_a   1.000
_cell.length_b   1.000
_cell.length_c   1.000
_cell.angle_alpha   90.00
_cell.angle_beta   90.00
_cell.angle_gamma   90.00
#
_symmetry.space_group_name_H-M   'P 1'
#
loop_
_entity.id
_entity.type
_entity.pdbx_description
1 polymer ?
#
loop_
_entity_poly.entity_id
_entity_poly.type
_entity_poly.pdbx_seq_one_letter_code
_entity_poly.pdbx_strand_id
1 'polypeptide(L)'
;MISLQQVLSKCPHQVPDCHIQRAMELHQQLTEGASFNRLGGKRIKQSPHIIRFKIGRGWRLLYREHGPHLVPYCLIARQCFDTTIKRR
;
A
#
# COMPACT_ATOMS: atom_id res chain seq x y z
N MET A 1 -11.88 0.17 11.21
CA MET A 1 -10.80 -0.36 10.35
C MET A 1 -11.10 0.02 8.90
N ILE A 2 -10.12 0.52 8.15
CA ILE A 2 -10.29 0.80 6.71
C ILE A 2 -10.00 -0.51 5.97
N SER A 3 -10.91 -0.94 5.09
CA SER A 3 -10.70 -2.14 4.27
C SER A 3 -9.87 -1.81 3.03
N LEU A 4 -9.15 -2.80 2.47
CA LEU A 4 -8.42 -2.59 1.22
C LEU A 4 -9.36 -2.12 0.11
N GLN A 5 -10.60 -2.62 0.06
CA GLN A 5 -11.61 -2.19 -0.91
C GLN A 5 -11.92 -0.69 -0.81
N GLN A 6 -11.98 -0.12 0.40
CA GLN A 6 -12.15 1.33 0.58
C GLN A 6 -10.93 2.14 0.12
N VAL A 7 -9.73 1.55 0.20
CA VAL A 7 -8.51 2.16 -0.34
C VAL A 7 -8.52 2.13 -1.87
N LEU A 8 -8.97 1.02 -2.46
CA LEU A 8 -9.08 0.86 -3.91
C LEU A 8 -10.15 1.80 -4.50
N SER A 9 -11.32 1.92 -3.84
CA SER A 9 -12.40 2.79 -4.31
C SER A 9 -12.09 4.28 -4.18
N LYS A 10 -11.22 4.67 -3.25
CA LYS A 10 -10.74 6.06 -3.10
C LYS A 10 -9.63 6.43 -4.08
N CYS A 11 -9.11 5.48 -4.85
CA CYS A 11 -8.06 5.77 -5.82
C CYS A 11 -8.68 6.50 -7.02
N PRO A 12 -8.32 7.77 -7.29
CA PRO A 12 -8.95 8.56 -8.37
C PRO A 12 -8.50 8.12 -9.77
N HIS A 13 -7.55 7.19 -9.85
CA HIS A 13 -6.98 6.71 -11.10
C HIS A 13 -7.50 5.30 -11.39
N GLN A 14 -7.84 4.99 -12.65
CA GLN A 14 -8.19 3.63 -13.07
C GLN A 14 -6.99 2.69 -12.84
N VAL A 15 -7.08 1.87 -11.80
CA VAL A 15 -6.12 0.83 -11.49
C VAL A 15 -6.48 -0.40 -12.33
N PRO A 16 -5.56 -0.95 -13.14
CA PRO A 16 -5.79 -2.22 -13.83
C PRO A 16 -6.13 -3.35 -12.87
N ASP A 17 -7.04 -4.24 -13.25
CA ASP A 17 -7.50 -5.35 -12.41
C ASP A 17 -6.36 -6.26 -11.93
N CYS A 18 -5.34 -6.48 -12.76
CA CYS A 18 -4.16 -7.26 -12.38
C CYS A 18 -3.37 -6.65 -11.20
N HIS A 19 -3.42 -5.33 -11.06
CA HIS A 19 -2.81 -4.63 -9.92
C HIS A 19 -3.71 -4.64 -8.69
N ILE A 20 -5.03 -4.62 -8.89
CA ILE A 20 -6.00 -4.79 -7.80
C ILE A 20 -5.86 -6.18 -7.19
N GLN A 21 -5.83 -7.22 -8.02
CA GLN A 21 -5.65 -8.61 -7.60
C GLN A 21 -4.33 -8.76 -6.82
N ARG A 22 -3.23 -8.19 -7.33
CA ARG A 22 -1.95 -8.23 -6.61
C ARG A 22 -1.99 -7.52 -5.25
N ALA A 23 -2.72 -6.41 -5.14
CA ALA A 23 -2.93 -5.72 -3.88
C ALA A 23 -3.74 -6.56 -2.90
N MET A 24 -4.76 -7.29 -3.37
CA MET A 24 -5.55 -8.22 -2.57
C MET A 24 -4.72 -9.40 -2.08
N GLU A 25 -3.92 -10.02 -2.94
CA GLU A 25 -3.00 -11.10 -2.57
C GLU A 25 -2.04 -10.67 -1.45
N LEU A 26 -1.45 -9.48 -1.58
CA LEU A 26 -0.58 -8.92 -0.54
C LEU A 26 -1.33 -8.68 0.77
N HIS A 27 -2.56 -8.18 0.71
CA HIS A 27 -3.38 -7.97 1.89
C HIS A 27 -3.71 -9.27 2.60
N GLN A 28 -4.06 -10.32 1.85
CA GLN A 28 -4.29 -11.64 2.38
C GLN A 28 -3.04 -12.18 3.08
N GLN A 29 -1.88 -12.15 2.42
CA GLN A 29 -0.62 -12.63 3.01
C GLN A 29 -0.23 -11.84 4.27
N LEU A 30 -0.45 -10.51 4.29
CA LEU A 30 -0.24 -9.68 5.48
C LEU A 30 -1.19 -10.07 6.62
N THR A 31 -2.44 -10.38 6.30
CA THR A 31 -3.46 -10.81 7.29
C THR A 31 -3.14 -12.19 7.85
N GLU A 32 -2.56 -13.07 7.03
CA GLU A 32 -2.03 -14.38 7.45
C GLU A 32 -0.75 -14.28 8.28
N GLY A 33 -0.23 -13.06 8.52
CA GLY A 33 0.93 -12.81 9.38
C GLY A 33 2.27 -12.80 8.63
N ALA A 34 2.26 -12.78 7.29
CA ALA A 34 3.50 -12.65 6.54
C ALA A 34 4.17 -11.30 6.82
N SER A 35 5.48 -11.34 7.07
CA SER A 35 6.25 -10.12 7.30
C SER A 35 6.33 -9.27 6.02
N PHE A 36 6.07 -7.97 6.15
CA PHE A 36 6.12 -7.03 5.02
C PHE A 36 7.47 -7.05 4.29
N ASN A 37 8.59 -7.30 4.98
CA ASN A 37 9.91 -7.41 4.37
C ASN A 37 9.99 -8.57 3.37
N ARG A 38 9.37 -9.71 3.67
CA ARG A 38 9.33 -10.89 2.80
C ARG A 38 8.46 -10.64 1.56
N LEU A 39 7.41 -9.84 1.72
CA LEU A 39 6.51 -9.44 0.65
C LEU A 39 7.05 -8.29 -0.24
N GLY A 40 8.30 -7.87 -0.02
CA GLY A 40 8.94 -6.79 -0.76
C GLY A 40 8.50 -5.38 -0.34
N GLY A 41 7.81 -5.26 0.80
CA GLY A 41 7.49 -3.99 1.43
C GLY A 41 8.74 -3.32 1.99
N LYS A 42 8.83 -2.01 1.82
CA LYS A 42 9.91 -1.19 2.39
C LYS A 42 9.34 -0.02 3.17
N ARG A 43 9.88 0.23 4.36
CA ARG A 43 9.58 1.44 5.14
C ARG A 43 10.08 2.68 4.39
N ILE A 44 9.31 3.76 4.49
CA ILE A 44 9.68 5.06 3.92
C ILE A 44 10.55 5.79 4.94
N LYS A 45 11.75 6.25 4.53
CA LYS A 45 12.69 6.93 5.44
C LYS A 45 12.09 8.17 6.12
N GLN A 46 11.31 8.95 5.38
CA GLN A 46 10.63 10.17 5.87
C GLN A 46 9.42 9.87 6.76
N SER A 47 8.89 8.65 6.74
CA SER A 47 7.71 8.24 7.50
C SER A 47 7.84 6.77 7.87
N PRO A 48 8.56 6.45 8.96
CA PRO A 48 8.91 5.07 9.30
C PRO A 48 7.68 4.20 9.59
N HIS A 49 6.57 4.82 9.99
CA HIS A 49 5.27 4.18 10.19
C HIS A 49 4.55 3.80 8.89
N ILE A 50 5.10 4.16 7.72
CA ILE A 50 4.51 3.85 6.42
C ILE A 50 5.37 2.82 5.68
N ILE A 51 4.72 1.77 5.24
CA ILE A 51 5.30 0.69 4.45
C ILE A 51 4.79 0.78 3.02
N ARG A 52 5.72 0.77 2.07
CA ARG A 52 5.44 0.85 0.64
C ARG A 52 5.70 -0.49 -0.03
N PHE A 53 4.69 -1.00 -0.72
CA PHE A 53 4.78 -2.12 -1.64
C PHE A 53 4.75 -1.64 -3.08
N LYS A 54 5.54 -2.27 -3.95
CA LYS A 54 5.50 -2.02 -5.39
C LYS A 54 4.45 -2.91 -6.04
N ILE A 55 3.50 -2.33 -6.74
CA ILE A 55 2.49 -3.04 -7.52
C ILE A 55 2.76 -2.73 -9.00
N GLY A 56 3.49 -3.62 -9.66
CA GLY A 56 3.99 -3.38 -11.01
C GLY A 56 4.93 -2.17 -11.10
N ARG A 57 5.01 -1.56 -12.30
CA ARG A 57 5.88 -0.39 -12.57
C ARG A 57 5.22 0.92 -12.13
N GLY A 58 3.90 1.00 -12.31
CA GLY A 58 3.10 2.22 -12.17
C GLY A 58 2.60 2.49 -10.76
N TRP A 59 2.43 1.48 -9.89
CA TRP A 59 1.62 1.65 -8.68
C TRP A 59 2.38 1.32 -7.40
N ARG A 60 2.00 2.02 -6.33
CA ARG A 60 2.53 1.79 -4.99
C ARG A 60 1.37 1.68 -4.02
N LEU A 61 1.36 0.57 -3.28
CA LEU A 61 0.40 0.34 -2.22
C LEU A 61 1.06 0.69 -0.89
N LEU A 62 0.43 1.58 -0.14
CA LEU A 62 0.90 2.05 1.15
C LEU A 62 0.07 1.43 2.26
N TYR A 63 0.78 0.93 3.26
CA TYR A 63 0.25 0.51 4.54
C TYR A 63 0.81 1.43 5.61
N ARG A 64 0.04 1.64 6.67
CA ARG A 64 0.52 2.30 7.88
C ARG A 64 0.53 1.32 9.03
N GLU A 65 1.55 1.43 9.87
CA GLU A 65 1.60 0.78 11.17
C GLU A 65 0.58 1.46 12.10
N HIS A 66 -0.26 0.65 12.73
CA HIS A 66 -1.22 1.08 13.74
C HIS A 66 -1.15 0.08 14.91
N GLY A 67 -0.23 0.34 15.84
CA GLY A 67 0.12 -0.60 16.90
C GLY A 67 0.78 -1.86 16.31
N PRO A 68 0.36 -3.08 16.69
CA PRO A 68 0.93 -4.32 16.16
C PRO A 68 0.43 -4.67 14.74
N HIS A 69 -0.53 -3.91 14.20
CA HIS A 69 -1.19 -4.22 12.94
C HIS A 69 -0.79 -3.28 11.82
N LEU A 70 -0.78 -3.82 10.60
CA LEU A 70 -0.63 -3.06 9.37
C LEU A 70 -2.00 -2.82 8.77
N VAL A 71 -2.37 -1.55 8.61
CA VAL A 71 -3.65 -1.18 7.99
C VAL A 71 -3.41 -0.55 6.62
N PRO A 72 -4.21 -0.92 5.60
CA PRO A 72 -4.08 -0.34 4.27
C PRO A 72 -4.38 1.16 4.34
N TYR A 73 -3.53 1.96 3.70
CA TYR A 73 -3.59 3.41 3.77
C TYR A 73 -4.02 4.04 2.45
N CYS A 74 -3.28 3.80 1.37
CA CYS A 74 -3.66 4.25 0.03
C CYS A 74 -2.98 3.45 -1.08
N LEU A 75 -3.61 3.40 -2.26
CA LEU A 75 -2.98 2.95 -3.50
C LEU A 75 -2.78 4.19 -4.37
N ILE A 76 -1.56 4.41 -4.85
CA ILE A 76 -1.23 5.61 -5.63
C ILE A 76 -0.33 5.29 -6.81
N ALA A 77 -0.48 6.07 -7.88
CA ALA A 77 0.41 6.02 -9.01
C ALA A 77 1.82 6.54 -8.64
N ARG A 78 2.83 6.12 -9.39
CA ARG A 78 4.24 6.55 -9.23
C ARG A 78 4.36 8.06 -9.14
N GLN A 79 3.66 8.73 -10.04
CA GLN A 79 3.77 10.16 -10.26
C GLN A 79 3.19 10.94 -9.07
N CYS A 80 2.19 10.38 -8.40
CA CYS A 80 1.57 10.98 -7.22
C CYS A 80 2.28 10.59 -5.91
N PHE A 81 3.26 9.67 -5.95
CA PHE A 81 3.95 9.19 -4.75
C PHE A 81 4.69 10.31 -4.03
N ASP A 82 5.49 11.10 -4.76
CA ASP A 82 6.23 12.20 -4.16
C ASP A 82 5.29 13.27 -3.57
N THR A 83 4.21 13.63 -4.27
CA THR A 83 3.23 14.60 -3.78
C THR A 83 2.49 14.12 -2.53
N THR A 84 2.21 12.82 -2.44
CA THR A 84 1.49 12.21 -1.31
C THR A 84 2.38 12.07 -0.08
N ILE A 85 3.67 11.79 -0.26
CA ILE A 85 4.63 11.63 0.84
C ILE A 85 5.22 12.98 1.30
N LYS A 86 5.50 13.91 0.38
CA LYS A 86 6.10 15.23 0.72
C LYS A 86 5.13 16.23 1.34
N ARG A 87 3.81 15.97 1.31
CA ARG A 87 2.79 16.87 1.90
C ARG A 87 2.64 16.73 3.43
N ARG A 88 3.55 16.02 4.11
CA ARG A 88 3.54 15.86 5.57
C ARG A 88 4.91 16.14 6.16
#